data_AF-A0A929BWP7-F1
#
_entry.id   AF-A0A929BWP7-F1
#
_cell.length_a   1.000
_cell.length_b   1.000
_cell.length_c   1.000
_cell.angle_alpha   90.00
_cell.angle_beta   90.00
_cell.angle_gamma   90.00
#
_symmetry.space_group_name_H-M   'P 1'
#
loop_
_entity.id
_entity.type
_entity.pdbx_description
1 polymer ?
#
loop_
_entity_poly.entity_id
_entity_poly.type
_entity_poly.pdbx_seq_one_letter_code
_entity_poly.pdbx_strand_id
1 'polypeptide(L)'
;MVDWQVTATTIYCDAVDDEATVLVHRDFSVKCTGYSRYGEPDQETFAALRKKSKQSGRHLECEGPECWRVTQYKEKLIAEEAGQGS
;
A
#
# COMPACT_ATOMS: atom_id res chain seq x y z
N MET A 1 21.04 -10.73 -14.48
CA MET A 1 20.18 -9.65 -13.98
C MET A 1 18.76 -10.12 -14.11
N VAL A 2 17.97 -10.09 -13.04
CA VAL A 2 16.55 -10.42 -13.14
C VAL A 2 15.87 -9.24 -13.83
N ASP A 3 15.34 -9.46 -15.04
CA ASP A 3 14.51 -8.50 -15.77
C ASP A 3 13.11 -8.40 -15.14
N TRP A 4 13.02 -8.07 -13.84
CA TRP A 4 11.72 -7.85 -13.22
C TRP A 4 11.13 -6.53 -13.72
N GLN A 5 9.86 -6.58 -14.13
CA GLN A 5 9.13 -5.41 -14.65
C GLN A 5 8.24 -4.76 -13.58
N VAL A 6 7.65 -5.59 -12.72
CA VAL A 6 6.81 -5.17 -11.61
C VAL A 6 6.86 -6.23 -10.51
N THR A 7 6.89 -5.78 -9.26
CA THR A 7 6.74 -6.65 -8.09
C THR A 7 5.47 -6.26 -7.35
N ALA A 8 4.61 -7.22 -7.06
CA ALA A 8 3.36 -7.02 -6.35
C ALA A 8 3.37 -7.77 -5.02
N THR A 9 2.92 -7.12 -3.95
CA THR A 9 2.68 -7.76 -2.66
C THR A 9 1.32 -7.36 -2.12
N THR A 10 0.56 -8.32 -1.64
CA THR A 10 -0.70 -8.07 -0.94
C THR A 10 -0.44 -8.10 0.55
N ILE A 11 -0.83 -7.02 1.23
CA ILE A 11 -0.65 -6.84 2.66
C ILE A 11 -1.98 -6.48 3.32
N TYR A 12 -2.13 -6.84 4.58
CA TYR A 12 -3.22 -6.33 5.39
C TYR A 12 -2.89 -4.91 5.89
N CYS A 13 -3.75 -3.94 5.56
CA CYS A 13 -3.58 -2.54 5.95
C CYS A 13 -4.47 -2.21 7.14
N ASP A 14 -3.92 -2.28 8.35
CA ASP A 14 -4.61 -1.93 9.61
C ASP A 14 -5.20 -0.51 9.62
N ALA A 15 -4.64 0.41 8.81
CA ALA A 15 -5.14 1.78 8.69
C ALA A 15 -6.54 1.86 8.07
N VAL A 16 -6.90 0.91 7.20
CA VAL A 16 -8.23 0.82 6.55
C VAL A 16 -8.96 -0.50 6.87
N ASP A 17 -8.35 -1.33 7.72
CA ASP A 17 -8.81 -2.66 8.12
C ASP A 17 -9.04 -3.60 6.90
N ASP A 18 -8.37 -3.36 5.78
CA ASP A 18 -8.63 -4.02 4.49
C ASP A 18 -7.34 -4.50 3.83
N GLU A 19 -7.44 -5.37 2.83
CA GLU A 19 -6.29 -5.83 2.06
C GLU A 19 -5.89 -4.76 1.03
N ALA A 20 -4.59 -4.48 0.94
CA ALA A 20 -4.03 -3.55 -0.02
C ALA A 20 -2.88 -4.24 -0.78
N THR A 21 -2.87 -4.07 -2.10
CA THR A 21 -1.79 -4.54 -2.95
C THR A 21 -0.86 -3.37 -3.25
N VAL A 22 0.42 -3.55 -2.94
CA VAL A 22 1.49 -2.62 -3.27
C VAL A 22 2.21 -3.16 -4.49
N LEU A 23 2.20 -2.39 -5.57
CA LEU A 23 2.90 -2.67 -6.81
C LEU A 23 4.08 -1.71 -6.94
N VAL A 24 5.28 -2.25 -7.08
CA VAL A 24 6.50 -1.47 -7.32
C VAL A 24 6.97 -1.77 -8.73
N HIS A 25 7.13 -0.72 -9.53
CA HIS A 25 7.62 -0.77 -10.89
C HIS A 25 9.15 -0.61 -10.90
N ARG A 26 9.79 -0.99 -12.01
CA ARG A 26 11.25 -0.88 -12.19
C ARG A 26 11.79 0.54 -11.99
N ASP A 27 11.02 1.57 -12.35
CA ASP A 27 11.36 2.98 -12.10
C ASP A 27 11.18 3.41 -10.63
N PHE A 28 11.07 2.46 -9.70
CA PHE A 28 10.76 2.66 -8.28
C PHE A 28 9.46 3.44 -8.01
N SER A 29 8.60 3.52 -9.03
CA SER A 29 7.25 4.06 -8.90
C SER A 29 6.37 3.05 -8.17
N VAL A 30 5.61 3.52 -7.19
CA VAL A 30 4.78 2.65 -6.35
C VAL A 30 3.31 2.98 -6.53
N LYS A 31 2.49 1.93 -6.64
CA LYS A 31 1.03 2.01 -6.63
C LYS A 31 0.49 1.18 -5.50
N CYS A 32 -0.31 1.78 -4.64
CA CYS A 32 -1.04 1.08 -3.57
C CYS A 32 -2.52 1.07 -3.93
N THR A 33 -3.09 -0.12 -4.15
CA THR A 33 -4.54 -0.26 -4.45
C THR A 33 -5.41 0.22 -3.29
N GLY A 34 -4.91 0.10 -2.06
CA GLY A 34 -5.53 0.68 -0.87
C GLY A 34 -5.60 2.21 -0.95
N TYR A 35 -4.52 2.89 -1.35
CA TYR A 35 -4.54 4.34 -1.52
C TYR A 35 -5.47 4.76 -2.68
N SER A 36 -5.48 4.04 -3.80
CA SER A 36 -6.42 4.31 -4.90
C SER A 36 -7.88 4.25 -4.47
N ARG A 37 -8.20 3.46 -3.44
CA ARG A 37 -9.57 3.29 -2.93
C ARG A 37 -9.89 4.22 -1.76
N TYR A 38 -8.95 4.39 -0.84
CA TYR A 38 -9.18 5.05 0.46
C TYR A 38 -8.41 6.37 0.63
N GLY A 39 -7.55 6.75 -0.31
CA GLY A 39 -6.79 8.01 -0.26
C GLY A 39 -7.64 9.22 -0.61
N GLU A 40 -8.51 9.08 -1.60
CA GLU A 40 -9.56 10.06 -1.94
C GLU A 40 -10.87 9.29 -2.12
N PRO A 41 -11.46 8.76 -1.03
CA PRO A 41 -12.60 7.88 -1.11
C PRO A 41 -13.83 8.65 -1.60
N ASP A 42 -14.62 8.02 -2.47
CA ASP A 42 -15.97 8.46 -2.79
C ASP A 42 -16.89 8.39 -1.56
N GLN A 43 -18.09 8.98 -1.65
CA GLN A 43 -19.04 9.06 -0.54
C GLN A 43 -19.42 7.68 0.03
N GLU A 44 -19.53 6.65 -0.82
CA GLU A 44 -19.87 5.30 -0.41
C GLU A 44 -18.70 4.65 0.34
N THR A 45 -17.50 4.72 -0.23
CA THR A 45 -16.27 4.22 0.39
C THR A 45 -16.00 4.90 1.73
N PHE A 46 -16.19 6.22 1.82
CA PHE A 46 -16.06 6.97 3.07
C PHE A 46 -17.09 6.54 4.11
N ALA A 47 -18.36 6.34 3.72
CA ALA A 47 -19.39 5.86 4.62
C ALA A 47 -19.10 4.44 5.14
N ALA A 48 -18.61 3.55 4.27
CA ALA A 48 -18.19 2.20 4.63
C ALA A 48 -17.01 2.21 5.62
N LEU A 49 -15.97 3.01 5.35
CA LEU A 49 -14.81 3.16 6.22
C LEU A 49 -15.21 3.71 7.60
N ARG A 50 -16.08 4.73 7.63
CA ARG A 50 -16.60 5.29 8.89
C ARG A 50 -17.45 4.29 9.68
N LYS A 51 -18.25 3.48 9.00
CA LYS A 51 -19.05 2.40 9.63
C LYS A 51 -18.12 1.35 10.24
N LYS A 52 -17.09 0.95 9.50
CA LYS A 52 -16.06 -0.01 9.94
C LYS A 52 -15.27 0.53 11.13
N SER A 53 -14.85 1.80 11.07
CA SER A 53 -14.19 2.51 12.17
C SER A 53 -15.02 2.51 13.46
N LYS A 54 -16.34 2.73 13.36
CA LYS A 54 -17.25 2.64 14.51
C LYS A 54 -17.37 1.22 15.06
N GLN A 55 -17.37 0.19 14.22
CA GLN A 55 -17.49 -1.21 14.63
C GLN A 55 -16.20 -1.73 15.28
N SER A 56 -15.05 -1.40 14.69
CA SER A 56 -13.73 -1.80 15.20
C SER A 56 -13.26 -0.93 16.37
N GLY A 57 -13.94 0.19 16.67
CA GLY A 57 -13.57 1.13 17.72
C GLY A 57 -12.25 1.87 17.46
N ARG A 58 -11.75 1.84 16.23
CA ARG A 58 -10.46 2.43 15.81
C ARG A 58 -10.71 3.44 14.71
N HIS A 59 -9.95 4.54 14.70
CA HIS A 59 -10.03 5.50 13.60
C HIS A 59 -9.34 4.90 12.37
N LEU A 60 -10.11 4.60 11.32
CA LEU A 60 -9.60 4.03 10.08
C LEU A 60 -9.51 5.14 9.04
N GLU A 61 -8.30 5.42 8.58
CA GLU A 61 -7.99 6.43 7.57
C GLU A 61 -6.73 6.01 6.80
N CYS A 62 -6.70 6.25 5.48
CA CYS A 62 -5.51 6.01 4.69
C CYS A 62 -4.49 7.14 4.91
N GLU A 63 -3.29 6.78 5.38
CA GLU A 63 -2.20 7.72 5.67
C GLU A 63 -1.59 8.37 4.40
N GLY A 64 -1.94 7.87 3.21
CA GLY A 64 -1.46 8.38 1.93
C GLY A 64 -0.60 7.40 1.12
N PRO A 65 -0.04 7.86 -0.01
CA PRO A 65 0.73 7.02 -0.93
C PRO A 65 2.12 6.65 -0.39
N GLU A 66 2.64 7.42 0.56
CA GLU A 66 3.96 7.24 1.20
C GLU A 66 3.84 6.66 2.62
N CYS A 67 2.79 5.86 2.87
CA CYS A 67 2.62 5.21 4.16
C CYS A 67 3.79 4.23 4.43
N TRP A 68 4.08 4.00 5.71
CA TRP A 68 5.24 3.20 6.13
C TRP A 68 5.28 1.80 5.49
N ARG A 69 4.12 1.20 5.21
CA ARG A 69 4.00 -0.12 4.57
C ARG A 69 4.51 -0.10 3.13
N VAL A 70 4.16 0.95 2.39
CA VAL A 70 4.60 1.18 1.02
C VAL A 70 6.10 1.47 0.99
N THR A 71 6.55 2.37 1.86
CA THR A 71 7.96 2.75 1.97
C THR A 71 8.83 1.54 2.32
N GLN A 72 8.45 0.75 3.33
CA GLN A 72 9.18 -0.45 3.73
C GLN A 72 9.30 -1.48 2.59
N TYR A 73 8.23 -1.70 1.82
CA TYR A 73 8.28 -2.65 0.70
C TYR A 73 9.15 -2.13 -0.44
N LYS A 74 9.06 -0.84 -0.76
CA LYS A 74 9.92 -0.19 -1.75
C LYS A 74 11.40 -0.27 -1.36
N GLU A 75 11.73 0.07 -0.11
CA GLU A 75 13.11 0.00 0.40
C GLU A 75 13.66 -1.43 0.38
N LYS A 76 12.83 -2.41 0.74
CA LYS A 76 13.21 -3.83 0.61
C LYS A 76 13.61 -4.16 -0.82
N LEU A 77 12.80 -3.78 -1.81
CA LEU A 77 13.10 -4.07 -3.22
C LEU A 77 14.35 -3.34 -3.72
N ILE A 78 14.56 -2.09 -3.30
CA ILE A 78 15.78 -1.33 -3.61
C ILE A 78 17.01 -2.06 -3.04
N ALA A 79 16.93 -2.53 -1.80
CA ALA A 79 18.01 -3.29 -1.17
C ALA A 79 18.26 -4.65 -1.83
N GLU A 80 17.20 -5.35 -2.24
CA GLU A 80 17.32 -6.61 -2.99
C GLU A 80 17.96 -6.40 -4.37
N GLU A 81 17.63 -5.32 -5.09
CA GLU A 81 18.27 -4.97 -6.36
C GLU A 81 19.75 -4.58 -6.17
N ALA A 82 20.04 -3.75 -5.16
CA ALA A 82 21.41 -3.33 -4.86
C ALA A 82 22.30 -4.48 -4.36
N GLY A 83 21.72 -5.43 -3.61
CA GLY A 83 22.41 -6.61 -3.09
C GLY A 83 22.59 -7.74 -4.11
N GLN A 84 21.78 -7.76 -5.18
CA GLN A 84 21.91 -8.73 -6.29
C GLN A 84 23.02 -8.35 -7.30
N GLY A 85 23.75 -7.25 -7.05
CA GLY A 85 24.87 -6.78 -7.86
C GLY A 85 26.26 -7.16 -7.35
N SER A 86 26.40 -8.14 -6.43
CA SER A 86 27.70 -8.55 -5.88
C SER A 86 28.14 -9.95 -6.32
#